data_AF-A0A348XLQ5-F1
#
_entry.id   AF-A0A348XLQ5-F1
#
_cell.length_a   1.000
_cell.length_b   1.000
_cell.length_c   1.000
_cell.angle_alpha   90.00
_cell.angle_beta   90.00
_cell.angle_gamma   90.00
#
_symmetry.space_group_name_H-M   'P 1'
#
loop_
_entity.id
_entity.type
_entity.pdbx_description
1 polymer ?
#
loop_
_entity_poly.entity_id
_entity_poly.type
_entity_poly.pdbx_seq_one_letter_code
_entity_poly.pdbx_strand_id
1 'polypeptide(L)'
;MGWVLFVISAGVAIFLLQSGSKDIKQARQTGQQERQMRAEDFEKTHQTLQAELTAALEEVNTIRKSRNRTRKSLASSKQTIAKESTALEERELERKKAADQRAKIESTRGKAERSIGRKREQLSALQEEHEKLLGEYIAQYSAIEAKLKKAVEAGNRTGTKSIYSKYPNSPFAPAALFFAAEFHYANKNGRGASNLYHDLLRKFPSSAYCGTAKTQIAAIEEKKPYEAANKPLRGPSPLSFWKD
;
A
#
# COMPACT_ATOMS: atom_id res chain seq x y z
N MET A 1 3.64 -22.98 -158.06
CA MET A 1 3.12 -23.49 -156.77
C MET A 1 4.25 -24.21 -156.06
N GLY A 2 4.72 -23.76 -154.88
CA GLY A 2 5.52 -24.64 -154.00
C GLY A 2 6.68 -24.10 -153.16
N TRP A 3 6.89 -22.78 -152.93
CA TRP A 3 8.06 -22.30 -152.14
C TRP A 3 7.78 -21.24 -151.06
N VAL A 4 6.52 -21.04 -150.63
CA VAL A 4 6.16 -19.96 -149.66
C VAL A 4 6.08 -20.42 -148.18
N LEU A 5 6.26 -21.72 -147.87
CA LEU A 5 5.95 -22.23 -146.52
C LEU A 5 7.12 -22.36 -145.53
N PHE A 6 8.33 -21.85 -145.83
CA PHE A 6 9.49 -22.05 -144.93
C PHE A 6 9.82 -20.88 -143.99
N VAL A 7 9.18 -19.72 -144.11
CA VAL A 7 9.57 -18.51 -143.34
C VAL A 7 8.78 -18.34 -142.03
N ILE A 8 7.69 -19.07 -141.81
CA ILE A 8 6.80 -18.86 -140.65
C ILE A 8 7.25 -19.65 -139.40
N SER A 9 8.08 -20.69 -139.50
CA SER A 9 8.45 -21.50 -138.32
C SER A 9 9.59 -20.92 -137.46
N ALA A 10 10.46 -20.10 -138.03
CA ALA A 10 11.60 -19.53 -137.30
C ALA A 10 11.21 -18.37 -136.37
N GLY A 11 10.16 -17.61 -136.70
CA GLY A 11 9.71 -16.46 -135.92
C GLY A 11 9.01 -16.83 -134.59
N VAL A 12 8.31 -17.96 -134.56
CA VAL A 12 7.56 -18.41 -133.37
C VAL A 12 8.48 -19.05 -132.33
N ALA A 13 9.55 -19.72 -132.77
CA ALA A 13 10.51 -20.36 -131.87
C ALA A 13 11.36 -19.36 -131.07
N ILE A 14 11.69 -18.20 -131.64
CA ILE A 14 12.48 -17.16 -130.96
C ILE A 14 11.64 -16.39 -129.93
N PHE A 15 10.35 -16.17 -130.21
CA PHE A 15 9.44 -15.51 -129.27
C PHE A 15 9.11 -16.40 -128.05
N LEU A 16 8.97 -17.72 -128.24
CA LEU A 16 8.73 -18.68 -127.16
C LEU A 16 9.97 -18.93 -126.28
N LEU A 17 11.20 -18.72 -126.79
CA LEU A 17 12.42 -18.79 -125.98
C LEU A 17 12.62 -17.55 -125.10
N GLN A 18 12.12 -16.38 -125.51
CA GLN A 18 12.24 -15.15 -124.72
C GLN A 18 11.22 -15.04 -123.59
N SER A 19 10.02 -15.62 -123.73
CA SER A 19 8.99 -15.61 -122.68
C SER A 19 9.31 -16.54 -121.51
N GLY A 20 9.75 -17.79 -121.76
CA GLY A 20 10.04 -18.77 -120.70
C GLY A 20 11.24 -18.42 -119.79
N SER A 21 12.17 -17.59 -120.25
CA SER A 21 13.35 -17.18 -119.46
C SER A 21 13.03 -16.16 -118.35
N LYS A 22 11.95 -15.40 -118.50
CA LYS A 22 11.48 -14.42 -117.50
C LYS A 22 10.69 -15.11 -116.39
N ASP A 23 9.85 -16.08 -116.73
CA ASP A 23 9.05 -16.85 -115.77
C ASP A 23 9.92 -17.72 -114.85
N ILE A 24 10.99 -18.34 -115.37
CA ILE A 24 11.91 -19.15 -114.57
C ILE A 24 12.75 -18.29 -113.61
N LYS A 25 13.10 -17.05 -114.00
CA LYS A 25 13.81 -16.11 -113.12
C LYS A 25 12.89 -15.58 -112.04
N GLN A 26 11.64 -15.25 -112.36
CA GLN A 26 10.63 -14.86 -111.36
C GLN A 26 10.33 -16.00 -110.39
N ALA A 27 10.18 -17.24 -110.86
CA ALA A 27 9.95 -18.41 -109.99
C ALA A 27 11.12 -18.73 -109.05
N ARG A 28 12.37 -18.50 -109.49
CA ARG A 28 13.55 -18.61 -108.62
C ARG A 28 13.66 -17.48 -107.62
N GLN A 29 13.31 -16.25 -108.01
CA GLN A 29 13.28 -15.11 -107.11
C GLN A 29 12.17 -15.24 -106.06
N THR A 30 10.97 -15.68 -106.43
CA THR A 30 9.88 -15.95 -105.49
C THR A 30 10.21 -17.11 -104.56
N GLY A 31 10.80 -18.20 -105.05
CA GLY A 31 11.26 -19.32 -104.20
C GLY A 31 12.42 -18.96 -103.26
N GLN A 32 13.31 -18.04 -103.67
CA GLN A 32 14.35 -17.49 -102.78
C GLN A 32 13.75 -16.53 -101.74
N GLN A 33 12.79 -15.69 -102.13
CA GLN A 33 12.06 -14.80 -101.23
C GLN A 33 11.24 -15.59 -100.20
N GLU A 34 10.55 -16.66 -100.58
CA GLU A 34 9.81 -17.52 -99.63
C GLU A 34 10.73 -18.21 -98.62
N ARG A 35 11.93 -18.64 -99.05
CA ARG A 35 12.93 -19.22 -98.14
C ARG A 35 13.53 -18.17 -97.21
N GLN A 36 13.76 -16.96 -97.70
CA GLN A 36 14.19 -15.83 -96.88
C GLN A 36 13.12 -15.44 -95.88
N MET A 37 11.85 -15.34 -96.29
CA MET A 37 10.74 -15.04 -95.38
C MET A 37 10.56 -16.13 -94.31
N ARG A 38 10.66 -17.42 -94.66
CA ARG A 38 10.61 -18.50 -93.65
C ARG A 38 11.81 -18.50 -92.71
N ALA A 39 13.00 -18.18 -93.21
CA ALA A 39 14.20 -18.06 -92.38
C ALA A 39 14.07 -16.86 -91.43
N GLU A 40 13.57 -15.72 -91.92
CA GLU A 40 13.28 -14.53 -91.12
C GLU A 40 12.17 -14.78 -90.09
N ASP A 41 11.11 -15.52 -90.43
CA ASP A 41 10.04 -15.88 -89.49
C ASP A 41 10.53 -16.88 -88.43
N PHE A 42 11.40 -17.83 -88.81
CA PHE A 42 12.05 -18.72 -87.86
C PHE A 42 13.00 -17.95 -86.92
N GLU A 43 13.74 -16.99 -87.46
CA GLU A 43 14.64 -16.14 -86.66
C GLU A 43 13.85 -15.22 -85.72
N LYS A 44 12.75 -14.63 -86.18
CA LYS A 44 11.82 -13.86 -85.32
C LYS A 44 11.22 -14.73 -84.22
N THR A 45 10.74 -15.93 -84.53
CA THR A 45 10.16 -16.83 -83.51
C THR A 45 11.19 -17.32 -82.51
N HIS A 46 12.42 -17.59 -82.94
CA HIS A 46 13.53 -17.92 -82.06
C HIS A 46 13.88 -16.72 -81.15
N GLN A 47 13.93 -15.50 -81.69
CA GLN A 47 14.16 -14.28 -80.92
C GLN A 47 13.03 -14.01 -79.90
N THR A 48 11.76 -14.22 -80.26
CA THR A 48 10.64 -14.07 -79.32
C THR A 48 10.69 -15.10 -78.21
N LEU A 49 10.97 -16.37 -78.53
CA LEU A 49 11.14 -17.43 -77.53
C LEU A 49 12.33 -17.16 -76.61
N GLN A 50 13.45 -16.63 -77.13
CA GLN A 50 14.58 -16.21 -76.30
C GLN A 50 14.21 -15.04 -75.39
N ALA A 51 13.46 -14.05 -75.90
CA ALA A 51 12.99 -12.92 -75.10
C ALA A 51 12.03 -13.39 -73.98
N GLU A 52 11.09 -14.28 -74.28
CA GLU A 52 10.19 -14.89 -73.31
C GLU A 52 10.94 -15.70 -72.25
N LEU A 53 11.94 -16.48 -72.66
CA LEU A 53 12.79 -17.24 -71.72
C LEU A 53 13.56 -16.30 -70.79
N THR A 54 14.13 -15.19 -71.31
CA THR A 54 14.83 -14.20 -70.49
C THR A 54 13.89 -13.48 -69.52
N ALA A 55 12.70 -13.10 -69.97
CA ALA A 55 11.67 -12.48 -69.12
C ALA A 55 11.21 -13.43 -68.00
N ALA A 56 10.96 -14.70 -68.33
CA ALA A 56 10.60 -15.72 -67.35
C ALA A 56 11.73 -15.97 -66.33
N LEU A 57 12.99 -15.97 -66.76
CA LEU A 57 14.14 -16.09 -65.85
C LEU A 57 14.28 -14.87 -64.93
N GLU A 58 13.98 -13.66 -65.41
CA GLU A 58 13.95 -12.46 -64.59
C GLU A 58 12.83 -12.50 -63.55
N GLU A 59 11.62 -12.93 -63.93
CA GLU A 59 10.50 -13.14 -63.00
C GLU A 59 10.85 -14.16 -61.92
N VAL A 60 11.40 -15.33 -62.29
CA VAL A 60 11.84 -16.34 -61.32
C VAL A 60 12.88 -15.78 -60.36
N ASN A 61 13.80 -14.94 -60.86
CA ASN A 61 14.81 -14.29 -60.02
C ASN A 61 14.21 -13.24 -59.08
N THR A 62 13.23 -12.44 -59.51
CA THR A 62 12.54 -11.47 -58.63
C THR A 62 11.72 -12.18 -57.56
N ILE A 63 11.00 -13.24 -57.91
CA ILE A 63 10.26 -14.10 -56.97
C ILE A 63 11.22 -14.75 -55.97
N ARG A 64 12.38 -15.24 -56.43
CA ARG A 64 13.41 -15.79 -55.53
C ARG A 64 13.92 -14.75 -54.55
N LYS A 65 14.17 -13.51 -55.00
CA LYS A 65 14.60 -12.39 -54.15
C LYS A 65 13.52 -12.03 -53.13
N SER A 66 12.24 -11.91 -53.54
CA SER A 66 11.13 -11.58 -52.64
C SER A 66 10.91 -12.69 -51.60
N ARG A 67 10.88 -13.96 -52.02
CA ARG A 67 10.81 -15.14 -51.14
C ARG A 67 11.95 -15.19 -50.12
N ASN A 68 13.17 -14.84 -50.53
CA ASN A 68 14.30 -14.77 -49.61
C ASN A 68 14.16 -13.65 -48.58
N ARG A 69 13.64 -12.48 -48.98
CA ARG A 69 13.37 -11.37 -48.04
C ARG A 69 12.27 -11.75 -47.04
N THR A 70 11.17 -12.33 -47.49
CA THR A 70 10.07 -12.77 -46.61
C THR A 70 10.53 -13.87 -45.67
N ARG A 71 11.33 -14.84 -46.15
CA ARG A 71 11.90 -15.89 -45.29
C ARG A 71 12.81 -15.33 -44.20
N LYS A 72 13.64 -14.33 -44.53
CA LYS A 72 14.49 -13.64 -43.54
C LYS A 72 13.66 -12.89 -42.51
N SER A 73 12.65 -12.13 -42.95
CA SER A 73 11.73 -11.40 -42.06
C SER A 73 10.95 -12.36 -41.14
N LEU A 74 10.43 -13.46 -41.69
CA LEU A 74 9.73 -14.49 -40.91
C LEU A 74 10.65 -15.13 -39.87
N ALA A 75 11.91 -15.39 -40.21
CA ALA A 75 12.90 -15.92 -39.26
C ALA A 75 13.15 -14.94 -38.11
N SER A 76 13.32 -13.64 -38.41
CA SER A 76 13.48 -12.62 -37.38
C SER A 76 12.24 -12.48 -36.49
N SER A 77 11.03 -12.47 -37.07
CA SER A 77 9.79 -12.38 -36.29
C SER A 77 9.59 -13.60 -35.40
N LYS A 78 9.89 -14.81 -35.88
CA LYS A 78 9.86 -16.02 -35.05
C LYS A 78 10.82 -15.94 -33.87
N GLN A 79 12.01 -15.40 -34.08
CA GLN A 79 12.98 -15.20 -33.00
C GLN A 79 12.50 -14.18 -31.97
N THR A 80 11.87 -13.09 -32.41
CA THR A 80 11.28 -12.09 -31.50
C THR A 80 10.13 -12.69 -30.69
N ILE A 81 9.20 -13.38 -31.34
CA ILE A 81 8.06 -14.05 -30.67
C ILE A 81 8.57 -15.06 -29.64
N ALA A 82 9.61 -15.84 -29.97
CA ALA A 82 10.19 -16.78 -29.02
C ALA A 82 10.74 -16.07 -27.77
N LYS A 83 11.50 -14.97 -27.94
CA LYS A 83 12.02 -14.18 -26.81
C LYS A 83 10.91 -13.54 -25.98
N GLU A 84 9.85 -13.06 -26.62
CA GLU A 84 8.71 -12.47 -25.93
C GLU A 84 7.91 -13.52 -25.17
N SER A 85 7.74 -14.72 -25.72
CA SER A 85 7.04 -15.82 -25.04
C SER A 85 7.75 -16.25 -23.77
N THR A 86 9.09 -16.39 -23.80
CA THR A 86 9.87 -16.72 -22.60
C THR A 86 9.83 -15.59 -21.57
N ALA A 87 9.91 -14.33 -22.02
CA ALA A 87 9.80 -13.18 -21.13
C ALA A 87 8.41 -13.06 -20.50
N LEU A 88 7.35 -13.47 -21.20
CA LEU A 88 5.99 -13.54 -20.65
C LEU A 88 5.87 -14.63 -19.59
N GLU A 89 6.40 -15.84 -19.84
CA GLU A 89 6.42 -16.92 -18.85
C GLU A 89 7.16 -16.53 -17.57
N GLU A 90 8.31 -15.87 -17.69
CA GLU A 90 9.06 -15.34 -16.55
C GLU A 90 8.24 -14.30 -15.76
N ARG A 91 7.60 -13.35 -16.46
CA ARG A 91 6.74 -12.34 -15.83
C ARG A 91 5.53 -12.95 -15.13
N GLU A 92 4.93 -13.99 -15.69
CA GLU A 92 3.82 -14.70 -15.04
C GLU A 92 4.27 -15.41 -13.77
N LEU A 93 5.46 -16.03 -13.79
CA LEU A 93 6.04 -16.65 -12.61
C LEU A 93 6.33 -15.62 -11.52
N GLU A 94 6.90 -14.47 -11.87
CA GLU A 94 7.14 -13.37 -10.93
C GLU A 94 5.83 -12.82 -10.35
N ARG A 95 4.80 -12.65 -11.18
CA ARG A 95 3.47 -12.23 -10.71
C ARG A 95 2.86 -13.21 -9.72
N LYS A 96 3.00 -14.52 -9.96
CA LYS A 96 2.54 -15.56 -9.01
C LYS A 96 3.29 -15.46 -7.68
N LYS A 97 4.63 -15.39 -7.71
CA LYS A 97 5.45 -15.21 -6.50
C LYS A 97 5.07 -13.93 -5.73
N ALA A 98 4.86 -12.82 -6.45
CA ALA A 98 4.44 -11.56 -5.85
C ALA A 98 3.02 -11.66 -5.23
N ALA A 99 2.10 -12.39 -5.87
CA ALA A 99 0.77 -12.64 -5.33
C ALA A 99 0.83 -13.47 -4.03
N ASP A 100 1.66 -14.52 -3.98
CA ASP A 100 1.86 -15.35 -2.79
C ASP A 100 2.45 -14.53 -1.63
N GLN A 101 3.45 -13.69 -1.92
CA GLN A 101 4.05 -12.78 -0.94
C GLN A 101 3.02 -11.78 -0.41
N ARG A 102 2.20 -11.19 -1.28
CA ARG A 102 1.11 -10.28 -0.89
C ARG A 102 0.09 -10.99 -0.01
N ALA A 103 -0.32 -12.21 -0.34
CA ALA A 103 -1.24 -13.00 0.46
C ALA A 103 -0.68 -13.29 1.87
N LYS A 104 0.63 -13.59 1.96
CA LYS A 104 1.31 -13.79 3.25
C LYS A 104 1.34 -12.51 4.08
N ILE A 105 1.67 -11.37 3.47
CA ILE A 105 1.67 -10.06 4.12
C ILE A 105 0.27 -9.73 4.64
N GLU A 106 -0.76 -9.90 3.80
CA GLU A 106 -2.15 -9.63 4.17
C GLU A 106 -2.60 -10.50 5.36
N SER A 107 -2.24 -11.79 5.35
CA SER A 107 -2.52 -12.68 6.49
C SER A 107 -1.85 -12.20 7.79
N THR A 108 -0.59 -11.77 7.73
CA THR A 108 0.12 -11.24 8.91
C THR A 108 -0.46 -9.91 9.38
N ARG A 109 -0.83 -9.03 8.45
CA ARG A 109 -1.49 -7.76 8.72
C ARG A 109 -2.83 -7.98 9.42
N GLY A 110 -3.68 -8.88 8.91
CA GLY A 110 -4.96 -9.19 9.54
C GLY A 110 -4.83 -9.82 10.93
N LYS A 111 -3.72 -10.52 11.25
CA LYS A 111 -3.44 -10.97 12.62
C LYS A 111 -2.99 -9.82 13.53
N ALA A 112 -2.16 -8.91 13.01
CA ALA A 112 -1.71 -7.73 13.73
C ALA A 112 -2.88 -6.78 14.04
N GLU A 113 -3.73 -6.49 13.05
CA GLU A 113 -4.92 -5.63 13.20
C GLU A 113 -5.88 -6.16 14.26
N ARG A 114 -6.17 -7.47 14.26
CA ARG A 114 -6.98 -8.11 15.32
C ARG A 114 -6.35 -7.98 16.71
N SER A 115 -5.02 -8.10 16.79
CA SER A 115 -4.30 -7.98 18.07
C SER A 115 -4.29 -6.54 18.58
N ILE A 116 -4.11 -5.57 17.69
CA ILE A 116 -4.21 -4.14 18.00
C ILE A 116 -5.64 -3.78 18.40
N GLY A 117 -6.65 -4.32 17.71
CA GLY A 117 -8.06 -4.14 18.05
C GLY A 117 -8.38 -4.57 19.49
N ARG A 118 -7.97 -5.79 19.87
CA ARG A 118 -8.14 -6.27 21.26
C ARG A 118 -7.46 -5.39 22.29
N LYS A 119 -6.23 -4.93 22.01
CA LYS A 119 -5.50 -4.04 22.94
C LYS A 119 -6.19 -2.67 23.07
N ARG A 120 -6.75 -2.14 21.99
CA ARG A 120 -7.51 -0.88 22.03
C ARG A 120 -8.78 -1.02 22.86
N GLU A 121 -9.49 -2.13 22.71
CA GLU A 121 -10.69 -2.45 23.49
C GLU A 121 -10.37 -2.63 24.98
N GLN A 122 -9.28 -3.33 25.31
CA GLN A 122 -8.79 -3.43 26.70
C GLN A 122 -8.41 -2.05 27.26
N LEU A 123 -7.77 -1.20 26.46
CA LEU A 123 -7.39 0.14 26.89
C LEU A 123 -8.62 1.01 27.14
N SER A 124 -9.62 0.98 26.26
CA SER A 124 -10.86 1.74 26.45
C SER A 124 -11.63 1.26 27.67
N ALA A 125 -11.75 -0.05 27.87
CA ALA A 125 -12.40 -0.61 29.05
C ALA A 125 -11.67 -0.20 30.35
N LEU A 126 -10.34 -0.21 30.35
CA LEU A 126 -9.54 0.23 31.50
C LEU A 126 -9.68 1.73 31.76
N GLN A 127 -9.79 2.55 30.69
CA GLN A 127 -10.04 3.98 30.81
C GLN A 127 -11.42 4.27 31.43
N GLU A 128 -12.46 3.57 30.99
CA GLU A 128 -13.81 3.69 31.54
C GLU A 128 -13.86 3.25 33.02
N GLU A 129 -13.20 2.13 33.34
CA GLU A 129 -13.09 1.64 34.72
C GLU A 129 -12.34 2.66 35.60
N HIS A 130 -11.24 3.20 35.10
CA HIS A 130 -10.46 4.23 35.79
C HIS A 130 -11.29 5.50 36.04
N GLU A 131 -11.99 6.01 35.03
CA GLU A 131 -12.85 7.19 35.17
C GLU A 131 -13.96 6.98 36.20
N LYS A 132 -14.57 5.79 36.20
CA LYS A 132 -15.58 5.42 37.18
C LYS A 132 -15.02 5.39 38.60
N LEU A 133 -13.90 4.69 38.80
CA LEU A 133 -13.23 4.60 40.10
C LEU A 133 -12.77 5.98 40.60
N LEU A 134 -12.25 6.82 39.70
CA LEU A 134 -11.87 8.19 40.02
C LEU A 134 -13.09 9.01 40.47
N GLY A 135 -14.20 8.91 39.74
CA GLY A 135 -15.45 9.58 40.11
C GLY A 135 -15.98 9.15 41.48
N GLU A 136 -15.99 7.85 41.75
CA GLU A 136 -16.37 7.28 43.05
C GLU A 136 -15.44 7.77 44.17
N TYR A 137 -14.14 7.77 43.92
CA TYR A 137 -13.14 8.26 44.88
C TYR A 137 -13.33 9.76 45.20
N ILE A 138 -13.53 10.60 44.19
CA ILE A 138 -13.77 12.05 44.37
C ILE A 138 -15.06 12.29 45.16
N ALA A 139 -16.12 11.54 44.87
CA ALA A 139 -17.39 11.63 45.60
C ALA A 139 -17.21 11.23 47.07
N GLN A 140 -16.53 10.13 47.36
CA GLN A 140 -16.23 9.71 48.73
C GLN A 140 -15.34 10.71 49.46
N TYR A 141 -14.30 11.22 48.79
CA TYR A 141 -13.38 12.22 49.33
C TYR A 141 -14.13 13.48 49.76
N SER A 142 -14.93 14.07 48.86
CA SER A 142 -15.71 15.29 49.13
C SER A 142 -16.76 15.10 50.22
N ALA A 143 -17.39 13.92 50.30
CA ALA A 143 -18.34 13.60 51.36
C ALA A 143 -17.66 13.52 52.74
N ILE A 144 -16.49 12.89 52.85
CA ILE A 144 -15.72 12.83 54.10
C ILE A 144 -15.26 14.23 54.49
N GLU A 145 -14.76 15.02 53.53
CA GLU A 145 -14.34 16.41 53.76
C GLU A 145 -15.47 17.26 54.32
N ALA A 146 -16.64 17.27 53.67
CA ALA A 146 -17.80 18.04 54.10
C ALA A 146 -18.26 17.62 55.49
N LYS A 147 -18.26 16.32 55.77
CA LYS A 147 -18.63 15.78 57.08
C LYS A 147 -17.65 16.19 58.17
N LEU A 148 -16.34 16.17 57.87
CA LEU A 148 -15.31 16.59 58.79
C LEU A 148 -15.39 18.09 59.07
N LYS A 149 -15.52 18.91 58.02
CA LYS A 149 -15.69 20.36 58.14
C LYS A 149 -16.89 20.70 59.03
N LYS A 150 -18.05 20.09 58.78
CA LYS A 150 -19.26 20.28 59.60
C LYS A 150 -19.03 19.85 61.06
N ALA A 151 -18.34 18.74 61.30
CA ALA A 151 -18.05 18.27 62.65
C ALA A 151 -17.09 19.20 63.40
N VAL A 152 -16.10 19.76 62.70
CA VAL A 152 -15.14 20.72 63.24
C VAL A 152 -15.82 22.06 63.55
N GLU A 153 -16.62 22.61 62.63
CA GLU A 153 -17.39 23.85 62.85
C GLU A 153 -18.36 23.72 64.03
N ALA A 154 -18.97 22.54 64.20
CA ALA A 154 -19.86 22.27 65.32
C ALA A 154 -19.14 21.99 66.66
N GLY A 155 -17.81 21.98 66.71
CA GLY A 155 -17.05 21.59 67.90
C GLY A 155 -17.29 20.13 68.34
N ASN A 156 -17.75 19.27 67.44
CA ASN A 156 -18.26 17.94 67.78
C ASN A 156 -17.14 16.91 67.85
N ARG A 157 -16.51 16.81 69.03
CA ARG A 157 -15.49 15.80 69.38
C ARG A 157 -15.82 14.37 68.93
N THR A 158 -17.05 13.91 69.20
CA THR A 158 -17.48 12.55 68.84
C THR A 158 -17.65 12.37 67.35
N GLY A 159 -18.18 13.38 66.65
CA GLY A 159 -18.32 13.41 65.20
C GLY A 159 -16.96 13.31 64.51
N THR A 160 -16.00 14.10 64.96
CA THR A 160 -14.64 14.11 64.41
C THR A 160 -13.92 12.77 64.65
N LYS A 161 -13.96 12.23 65.88
CA LYS A 161 -13.38 10.90 66.17
C LYS A 161 -14.05 9.76 65.39
N SER A 162 -15.36 9.86 65.13
CA SER A 162 -16.09 8.85 64.35
C SER A 162 -15.63 8.78 62.89
N ILE A 163 -15.18 9.90 62.32
CA ILE A 163 -14.66 9.96 60.95
C ILE A 163 -13.35 9.18 60.87
N TYR A 164 -12.45 9.37 61.83
CA TYR A 164 -11.25 8.53 61.95
C TYR A 164 -11.59 7.04 62.11
N SER A 165 -12.58 6.72 62.95
CA SER A 165 -12.93 5.32 63.25
C SER A 165 -13.57 4.61 62.04
N LYS A 166 -14.35 5.33 61.23
CA LYS A 166 -15.02 4.79 60.03
C LYS A 166 -14.12 4.81 58.80
N TYR A 167 -13.18 5.77 58.72
CA TYR A 167 -12.30 5.97 57.57
C TYR A 167 -10.84 6.13 58.02
N PRO A 168 -10.23 5.09 58.63
CA PRO A 168 -8.91 5.17 59.23
C PRO A 168 -7.78 5.40 58.21
N ASN A 169 -7.97 4.97 56.97
CA ASN A 169 -7.02 5.14 55.87
C ASN A 169 -7.33 6.37 55.01
N SER A 170 -8.33 7.17 55.39
CA SER A 170 -8.66 8.38 54.63
C SER A 170 -7.54 9.40 54.75
N PRO A 171 -7.29 10.21 53.70
CA PRO A 171 -6.39 11.37 53.78
C PRO A 171 -6.78 12.35 54.90
N PHE A 172 -8.03 12.31 55.37
CA PHE A 172 -8.55 13.14 56.46
C PHE A 172 -8.40 12.53 57.86
N ALA A 173 -8.00 11.27 57.97
CA ALA A 173 -7.78 10.57 59.24
C ALA A 173 -6.86 11.34 60.23
N PRO A 174 -5.69 11.88 59.83
CA PRO A 174 -4.86 12.66 60.73
C PRO A 174 -5.52 13.97 61.19
N ALA A 175 -6.21 14.67 60.28
CA ALA A 175 -6.94 15.89 60.63
C ALA A 175 -8.07 15.58 61.62
N ALA A 176 -8.80 14.49 61.41
CA ALA A 176 -9.88 14.05 62.28
C ALA A 176 -9.39 13.72 63.71
N LEU A 177 -8.24 13.04 63.83
CA LEU A 177 -7.61 12.80 65.14
C LEU A 177 -7.15 14.09 65.81
N PHE A 178 -6.51 14.99 65.05
CA PHE A 178 -6.03 16.26 65.55
C PHE A 178 -7.16 17.12 66.13
N PHE A 179 -8.21 17.38 65.34
CA PHE A 179 -9.33 18.20 65.83
C PHE A 179 -10.12 17.52 66.95
N ALA A 180 -10.23 16.19 66.95
CA ALA A 180 -10.82 15.48 68.08
C ALA A 180 -10.01 15.71 69.37
N ALA A 181 -8.68 15.71 69.29
CA ALA A 181 -7.79 16.01 70.40
C ALA A 181 -7.91 17.47 70.86
N GLU A 182 -7.96 18.44 69.94
CA GLU A 182 -8.19 19.87 70.25
C GLU A 182 -9.53 20.04 71.01
N PHE A 183 -10.60 19.40 70.57
CA PHE A 183 -11.89 19.45 71.28
C PHE A 183 -11.84 18.76 72.66
N HIS A 184 -11.04 17.70 72.83
CA HIS A 184 -10.80 17.14 74.16
C HIS A 184 -10.07 18.13 75.06
N TYR A 185 -9.07 18.84 74.54
CA TYR A 185 -8.27 19.78 75.31
C TYR A 185 -9.09 21.02 75.69
N ALA A 186 -9.85 21.58 74.74
CA ALA A 186 -10.80 22.67 74.98
C ALA A 186 -11.83 22.34 76.08
N ASN A 187 -12.27 21.07 76.13
CA ASN A 187 -13.20 20.57 77.16
C ASN A 187 -12.50 20.17 78.48
N LYS A 188 -11.28 20.68 78.74
CA LYS A 188 -10.48 20.39 79.94
C LYS A 188 -10.14 18.91 80.16
N ASN A 189 -10.29 18.07 79.13
CA ASN A 189 -9.92 16.66 79.17
C ASN A 189 -8.54 16.45 78.57
N GLY A 190 -7.51 16.96 79.26
CA GLY A 190 -6.11 16.87 78.83
C GLY A 190 -5.62 15.43 78.64
N ARG A 191 -6.05 14.49 79.50
CA ARG A 191 -5.70 13.07 79.36
C ARG A 191 -6.24 12.46 78.07
N GLY A 192 -7.50 12.75 77.73
CA GLY A 192 -8.11 12.30 76.48
C GLY A 192 -7.47 12.95 75.24
N ALA A 193 -7.10 14.24 75.34
CA ALA A 193 -6.41 14.95 74.28
C ALA A 193 -5.01 14.38 74.01
N SER A 194 -4.20 14.22 75.07
CA SER A 194 -2.85 13.65 74.99
C SER A 194 -2.86 12.27 74.34
N ASN A 195 -3.79 11.37 74.72
CA ASN A 195 -3.92 10.06 74.09
C ASN A 195 -4.17 10.15 72.57
N LEU A 196 -5.04 11.06 72.13
CA LEU A 196 -5.35 11.23 70.71
C LEU A 196 -4.20 11.88 69.93
N TYR A 197 -3.46 12.82 70.53
CA TYR A 197 -2.25 13.37 69.91
C TYR A 197 -1.14 12.30 69.80
N HIS A 198 -0.95 11.45 70.80
CA HIS A 198 -0.02 10.33 70.70
C HIS A 198 -0.44 9.32 69.63
N ASP A 199 -1.74 9.04 69.51
CA ASP A 199 -2.29 8.21 68.42
C ASP A 199 -1.99 8.82 67.05
N LEU A 200 -2.14 10.14 66.89
CA LEU A 200 -1.80 10.86 65.67
C LEU A 200 -0.32 10.73 65.33
N LEU A 201 0.58 10.97 66.30
CA LEU A 201 2.03 10.87 66.10
C LEU A 201 2.49 9.46 65.74
N ARG A 202 1.86 8.44 66.34
CA ARG A 202 2.18 7.03 66.09
C ARG A 202 1.67 6.56 64.72
N LYS A 203 0.43 6.91 64.37
CA LYS A 203 -0.23 6.38 63.16
C LYS A 203 0.03 7.21 61.91
N PHE A 204 0.29 8.51 62.06
CA PHE A 204 0.50 9.44 60.95
C PHE A 204 1.76 10.29 61.15
N PRO A 205 2.95 9.69 61.34
CA PRO A 205 4.17 10.43 61.70
C PRO A 205 4.55 11.53 60.71
N SER A 206 4.24 11.35 59.43
CA SER A 206 4.51 12.30 58.34
C SER A 206 3.46 13.40 58.18
N SER A 207 2.45 13.47 59.06
CA SER A 207 1.36 14.43 58.94
C SER A 207 1.80 15.86 59.29
N ALA A 208 1.22 16.84 58.58
CA ALA A 208 1.42 18.27 58.87
C ALA A 208 0.90 18.71 60.27
N TYR A 209 0.14 17.85 60.95
CA TYR A 209 -0.39 18.07 62.30
C TYR A 209 0.54 17.59 63.41
N CYS A 210 1.58 16.80 63.10
CA CYS A 210 2.46 16.21 64.11
C CYS A 210 3.26 17.26 64.89
N GLY A 211 3.74 18.31 64.22
CA GLY A 211 4.47 19.39 64.88
C GLY A 211 3.62 20.08 65.95
N THR A 212 2.39 20.45 65.59
CA THR A 212 1.42 21.07 66.51
C THR A 212 0.93 20.11 67.59
N ALA A 213 0.79 18.82 67.28
CA ALA A 213 0.40 17.83 68.28
C ALA A 213 1.45 17.68 69.39
N LYS A 214 2.74 17.70 69.06
CA LYS A 214 3.83 17.66 70.05
C LYS A 214 3.80 18.87 70.98
N THR A 215 3.59 20.08 70.44
CA THR A 215 3.50 21.29 71.26
C THR A 215 2.29 21.25 72.20
N GLN A 216 1.15 20.73 71.72
CA GLN A 216 -0.04 20.59 72.55
C GLN A 216 0.11 19.54 73.66
N ILE A 217 0.80 18.42 73.39
CA ILE A 217 1.13 17.44 74.44
C ILE A 217 1.97 18.09 75.55
N ALA A 218 3.03 18.82 75.19
CA ALA A 218 3.87 19.53 76.16
C ALA A 218 3.06 20.55 76.98
N ALA A 219 2.16 21.30 76.34
CA ALA A 219 1.28 22.25 77.03
C ALA A 219 0.33 21.55 78.03
N ILE A 220 -0.20 20.37 77.68
CA ILE A 220 -1.04 19.57 78.59
C ILE A 220 -0.22 19.09 79.80
N GLU A 221 1.01 18.63 79.59
CA GLU A 221 1.92 18.17 80.66
C GLU A 221 2.28 19.31 81.63
N GLU A 222 2.50 20.51 81.10
CA GLU A 222 2.74 21.73 81.86
C GLU A 222 1.47 22.33 82.48
N LYS A 223 0.30 21.68 82.29
CA LYS A 223 -1.02 22.13 82.78
C LYS A 223 -1.39 23.55 82.32
N LYS A 224 -0.93 23.94 81.13
CA LYS A 224 -1.30 25.22 80.53
C LYS A 224 -2.79 25.23 80.16
N PRO A 225 -3.44 26.40 80.16
CA PRO A 225 -4.79 26.52 79.61
C PRO A 225 -4.77 26.17 78.12
N TYR A 226 -5.91 25.70 77.60
CA TYR A 226 -6.05 25.41 76.18
C TYR A 226 -5.88 26.70 75.36
N GLU A 227 -4.93 26.65 74.43
CA GLU A 227 -4.76 27.64 73.37
C GLU A 227 -5.09 26.96 72.04
N ALA A 228 -6.07 27.52 71.33
CA ALA A 228 -6.52 26.95 70.07
C ALA A 228 -5.39 26.94 69.04
N ALA A 229 -5.04 25.76 68.55
CA ALA A 229 -4.13 25.68 67.42
C ALA A 229 -4.83 26.25 66.18
N ASN A 230 -4.37 27.40 65.69
CA ASN A 230 -4.88 28.00 64.47
C ASN A 230 -4.36 27.24 63.23
N LYS A 231 -4.81 25.99 63.09
CA LYS A 231 -4.41 25.08 62.01
C LYS A 231 -5.59 24.87 61.06
N PRO A 232 -5.46 25.21 59.77
CA PRO A 232 -6.54 24.96 58.81
C PRO A 232 -6.76 23.46 58.63
N LEU A 233 -7.98 23.10 58.26
CA LEU A 233 -8.28 21.76 57.74
C LEU A 233 -7.47 21.55 56.46
N ARG A 234 -6.57 20.56 56.46
CA ARG A 234 -5.62 20.31 55.39
C ARG A 234 -5.77 18.86 54.92
N GLY A 235 -6.49 18.67 53.83
CA GLY A 235 -6.48 17.44 53.05
C GLY A 235 -5.62 17.60 51.78
N PRO A 236 -4.88 16.57 51.34
CA PRO A 236 -4.25 16.57 50.02
C PRO A 236 -5.32 16.63 48.93
N SER A 237 -5.13 17.43 47.87
CA SER A 237 -6.10 17.50 46.77
C SER A 237 -6.42 16.10 46.24
N PRO A 238 -7.69 15.75 46.01
CA PRO A 238 -8.06 14.42 45.51
C PRO A 238 -7.45 14.12 44.13
N LEU A 239 -7.02 15.16 43.41
CA LEU A 239 -6.36 15.05 42.10
C LEU A 239 -4.82 15.15 42.17
N SER A 240 -4.24 15.37 43.36
CA SER A 240 -2.77 15.56 43.49
C SER A 240 -1.96 14.30 43.19
N PHE A 241 -2.57 13.12 43.29
CA PHE A 241 -1.90 11.84 43.00
C PHE A 241 -1.79 11.52 41.50
N TRP A 242 -2.55 12.23 40.65
CA TRP A 242 -2.75 11.89 39.23
C TRP A 242 -2.18 12.94 38.26
N LYS A 243 -1.30 13.82 38.75
CA LYS A 243 -0.82 14.99 38.02
C LYS A 243 0.51 14.80 37.27
N ASP A 244 1.06 13.60 37.30
CA ASP A 244 2.30 13.19 36.63
C ASP A 244 2.01 12.08 35.59
#